data_AF-A0A536GW16-F1
#
_entry.id   AF-A0A536GW16-F1
#
_cell.length_a   1.000
_cell.length_b   1.000
_cell.length_c   1.000
_cell.angle_alpha   90.00
_cell.angle_beta   90.00
_cell.angle_gamma   90.00
#
_symmetry.space_group_name_H-M   'P 1'
#
loop_
_entity.id
_entity.type
_entity.pdbx_description
1 polymer ?
#
loop_
_entity_poly.entity_id
_entity_poly.type
_entity_poly.pdbx_seq_one_letter_code
_entity_poly.pdbx_strand_id
1 'polypeptide(L)' 'MQHLPPNFADDLAQMLEPSHRGEAAGIIEAATALDDEGLRTFLDLFAQRVRASARPITHAELQRFLATSKKSRHSHGL' A
#
# COMPACT_ATOMS: atom_id res chain seq x y z
N MET A 1 -8.33 -5.37 21.47
CA MET A 1 -7.39 -4.74 20.51
C MET A 1 -6.17 -5.63 20.44
N GLN A 2 -5.85 -6.20 19.28
CA GLN A 2 -4.59 -6.94 19.14
C GLN A 2 -3.48 -5.90 19.09
N HIS A 3 -2.56 -5.94 20.05
CA HIS A 3 -1.41 -5.06 20.04
C HIS A 3 -0.53 -5.44 18.85
N LEU A 4 -0.18 -4.44 18.03
CA LEU A 4 0.79 -4.64 16.95
C LEU A 4 2.13 -5.10 17.56
N PRO A 5 2.90 -5.95 16.85
CA PRO A 5 4.24 -6.31 17.27
C PRO A 5 5.08 -5.07 17.57
N PRO A 6 5.97 -5.10 18.57
CA PRO A 6 6.76 -3.94 18.98
C PRO A 6 7.61 -3.34 17.84
N ASN A 7 8.00 -4.17 16.87
CA ASN A 7 8.83 -3.77 15.74
C ASN A 7 8.03 -3.56 14.44
N PHE A 8 6.69 -3.55 14.51
CA PHE A 8 5.84 -3.50 13.31
C PHE A 8 6.15 -2.30 12.41
N ALA A 9 6.37 -1.13 13.01
CA ALA A 9 6.70 0.08 12.26
C ALA A 9 8.06 -0.04 11.56
N ASP A 10 9.06 -0.62 12.24
CA ASP A 10 10.40 -0.86 11.68
C ASP A 10 10.37 -1.90 10.57
N ASP A 11 9.65 -3.00 10.77
CA ASP A 11 9.46 -4.06 9.77
C ASP A 11 8.77 -3.48 8.52
N LEU A 12 7.71 -2.68 8.71
CA LEU A 12 7.03 -1.98 7.62
C LEU A 12 7.96 -1.00 6.89
N ALA A 13 8.77 -0.25 7.63
CA ALA A 13 9.74 0.68 7.05
C ALA A 13 10.88 -0.01 6.30
N GLN A 14 11.20 -1.27 6.60
CA GLN A 14 12.15 -2.10 5.85
C GLN A 14 11.56 -2.68 4.57
N MET A 15 10.24 -2.95 4.56
CA MET A 15 9.54 -3.36 3.33
C MET A 15 9.48 -2.24 2.28
N LEU A 16 9.57 -0.97 2.72
CA LEU A 16 9.56 0.20 1.85
C LEU A 16 10.98 0.58 1.43
N GLU A 17 11.12 1.07 0.20
CA GLU A 17 12.39 1.61 -0.29
C GLU A 17 12.94 2.69 0.65
N PRO A 18 14.15 2.53 1.21
CA PRO A 18 14.66 3.42 2.26
C PRO A 18 14.77 4.89 1.85
N SER A 19 15.13 5.13 0.58
CA SER A 19 15.32 6.48 0.02
C SER A 19 14.01 7.25 -0.14
N HIS A 20 12.86 6.56 -0.16
CA HIS A 20 11.55 7.16 -0.44
C HIS A 20 10.52 6.90 0.67
N ARG A 21 10.98 6.73 1.91
CA ARG A 21 10.10 6.42 3.06
C ARG A 21 9.05 7.51 3.31
N GLY A 22 9.41 8.78 3.15
CA GLY A 22 8.47 9.90 3.35
C GLY A 22 7.37 9.91 2.29
N GLU A 23 7.73 9.71 1.03
CA GLU A 23 6.79 9.65 -0.08
C GLU A 23 5.91 8.40 -0.03
N ALA A 24 6.46 7.28 0.45
CA ALA A 24 5.71 6.05 0.70
C ALA A 24 4.66 6.25 1.81
N ALA A 25 5.02 6.93 2.90
CA ALA A 25 4.08 7.27 3.98
C ALA A 25 2.91 8.12 3.46
N GLY A 26 3.19 9.13 2.63
CA GLY A 26 2.14 9.95 2.00
C GLY A 26 1.19 9.16 1.10
N ILE A 27 1.65 8.10 0.42
CA ILE A 27 0.77 7.23 -0.36
C ILE A 27 -0.10 6.36 0.53
N ILE A 28 0.46 5.82 1.61
CA ILE A 28 -0.29 5.00 2.57
C ILE A 28 -1.38 5.86 3.23
N GLU A 29 -1.06 7.10 3.61
CA GLU A 29 -2.05 8.06 4.10
C GLU A 29 -3.13 8.34 3.05
N ALA A 30 -2.76 8.61 1.80
CA ALA A 30 -3.72 8.80 0.72
C ALA A 30 -4.60 7.57 0.46
N ALA A 31 -4.10 6.35 0.71
CA ALA A 31 -4.88 5.12 0.60
C ALA A 31 -5.95 5.02 1.70
N THR A 32 -5.77 5.65 2.87
CA THR A 32 -6.79 5.68 3.93
C THR A 32 -8.04 6.46 3.55
N ALA A 33 -7.95 7.34 2.55
CA ALA A 33 -9.08 8.08 1.99
C ALA A 33 -9.83 7.30 0.89
N LEU A 34 -9.43 6.06 0.60
CA LEU A 34 -10.18 5.18 -0.29
C LEU A 34 -11.45 4.66 0.41
N ASP A 35 -12.44 4.33 -0.41
CA ASP A 35 -13.60 3.55 -0.01
C ASP A 35 -13.20 2.09 0.24
N ASP A 36 -14.06 1.30 0.89
CA ASP A 36 -13.73 -0.06 1.33
C ASP A 36 -13.26 -0.97 0.19
N GLU A 37 -13.87 -0.88 -1.00
CA GLU A 37 -13.45 -1.66 -2.17
C GLU A 37 -12.10 -1.20 -2.72
N GLY A 38 -11.91 0.12 -2.84
CA GLY A 38 -10.64 0.70 -3.25
C GLY A 38 -9.50 0.34 -2.28
N LEU A 39 -9.74 0.47 -0.98
CA LEU A 39 -8.77 0.12 0.06
C LEU A 39 -8.44 -1.38 0.03
N ARG A 40 -9.46 -2.24 -0.11
CA ARG A 40 -9.27 -3.68 -0.25
C ARG A 40 -8.39 -4.02 -1.46
N THR A 41 -8.64 -3.38 -2.60
CA THR A 41 -7.85 -3.57 -3.83
C THR A 41 -6.40 -3.14 -3.62
N PHE A 42 -6.17 -2.00 -2.95
CA PHE A 42 -4.83 -1.51 -2.62
C PHE A 42 -4.06 -2.51 -1.76
N LEU A 43 -4.68 -2.99 -0.69
CA LEU A 43 -4.07 -3.93 0.25
C LEU A 43 -3.79 -5.29 -0.41
N ASP A 44 -4.65 -5.75 -1.32
CA ASP A 44 -4.45 -6.99 -2.05
C ASP A 44 -3.22 -6.92 -2.98
N LEU A 45 -3.10 -5.83 -3.76
CA LEU A 45 -1.93 -5.58 -4.61
C LEU A 45 -0.64 -5.49 -3.80
N PHE A 46 -0.69 -4.81 -2.65
CA PHE A 46 0.44 -4.71 -1.74
C PHE A 46 0.85 -6.09 -1.20
N ALA A 47 -0.10 -6.89 -0.71
CA ALA A 47 0.16 -8.23 -0.19
C ALA A 47 0.71 -9.18 -1.27
N GLN A 48 0.17 -9.12 -2.49
CA GLN A 48 0.69 -9.87 -3.62
C GLN A 48 2.16 -9.50 -3.91
N ARG A 49 2.49 -8.20 -3.89
CA ARG A 49 3.86 -7.74 -4.13
C ARG A 49 4.84 -8.19 -3.05
N VAL A 50 4.44 -8.19 -1.78
CA VAL A 50 5.25 -8.70 -0.66
C VAL A 50 5.54 -10.19 -0.84
N ARG A 51 4.54 -10.98 -1.26
CA ARG A 51 4.70 -12.43 -1.49
C ARG A 51 5.57 -12.75 -2.71
N ALA A 52 5.48 -11.93 -3.75
CA ALA A 52 6.13 -12.20 -5.04
C ALA A 52 7.63 -11.85 -5.05
N SER A 53 8.10 -10.97 -4.17
CA SER A 53 9.50 -10.50 -4.21
C SER A 53 9.97 -9.96 -2.87
N ALA A 54 11.15 -10.41 -2.44
CA ALA A 54 11.83 -9.94 -1.23
C ALA A 54 12.49 -8.55 -1.41
N ARG A 55 12.38 -7.92 -2.59
CA ARG A 55 12.91 -6.57 -2.81
C ARG A 55 11.97 -5.53 -2.19
N PRO A 56 12.51 -4.43 -1.63
CA PRO A 56 11.72 -3.33 -1.13
C PRO A 56 10.71 -2.84 -2.17
N ILE A 57 9.55 -2.42 -1.69
CA ILE A 57 8.49 -1.83 -2.50
C ILE A 57 8.87 -0.37 -2.74
N THR A 58 8.97 -0.03 -4.02
CA THR A 58 9.35 1.31 -4.45
C THR A 58 8.17 2.27 -4.39
N HIS A 59 8.47 3.57 -4.32
CA HIS A 59 7.46 4.63 -4.41
C HIS A 59 6.59 4.49 -5.67
N ALA A 60 7.20 4.19 -6.81
CA ALA A 60 6.51 4.03 -8.08
C ALA A 60 5.52 2.84 -8.08
N GLU A 61 5.84 1.75 -7.37
CA GLU A 61 4.94 0.61 -7.20
C GLU A 61 3.73 0.99 -6.35
N LEU A 62 3.95 1.67 -5.22
CA LEU A 62 2.87 2.16 -4.36
C LEU A 62 1.94 3.13 -5.09
N GLN A 63 2.48 4.05 -5.90
CA GLN A 63 1.66 4.94 -6.73
C GLN A 63 0.80 4.15 -7.72
N ARG A 64 1.35 3.09 -8.31
CA ARG A 64 0.61 2.21 -9.23
C ARG A 64 -0.53 1.47 -8.52
N PHE A 65 -0.30 1.00 -7.30
CA PHE A 65 -1.34 0.36 -6.50
C PHE A 65 -2.47 1.34 -6.19
N LEU A 66 -2.12 2.55 -5.75
CA LEU A 66 -3.10 3.61 -5.46
C LEU A 66 -3.91 3.98 -6.71
N ALA A 67 -3.25 4.16 -7.85
CA ALA A 67 -3.93 4.50 -9.11
C ALA A 67 -4.89 3.40 -9.59
N THR A 68 -4.50 2.13 -9.45
CA THR A 68 -5.35 0.98 -9.80
C THR A 68 -6.57 0.88 -8.90
N SER A 69 -6.37 1.12 -7.61
CA SER A 69 -7.43 1.09 -6.59
C SER A 69 -8.47 2.18 -6.81
N LYS A 70 -8.04 3.37 -7.25
CA LYS A 70 -8.95 4.46 -7.65
C LYS A 70 -9.77 4.14 -8.89
N LYS A 71 -9.26 3.30 -9.80
CA LYS A 71 -9.96 2.89 -11.03
C LYS A 71 -11.04 1.82 -10.79
N SER A 72 -10.92 0.99 -9.75
CA SER A 72 -11.98 0.02 -9.39
C SER A 72 -13.33 0.72 -9.20
N ARG A 73 -13.30 1.91 -8.58
CA ARG A 73 -14.44 2.81 -8.38
C ARG A 73 -15.16 3.23 -9.68
N HIS A 74 -14.45 3.28 -10.80
CA HIS A 74 -14.98 3.71 -12.11
C HIS A 74 -15.57 2.57 -12.94
N SER A 75 -15.32 1.32 -12.53
CA SER A 75 -15.69 0.12 -13.29
C SER A 75 -17.06 -0.45 -12.90
N HIS A 76 -17.62 0.01 -11.77
CA HIS A 76 -18.88 -0.47 -11.19
C HIS A 76 -20.05 0.52 -11.35
N GLY A 77 -19.87 1.55 -12.18
CA GLY A 77 -20.86 2.60 -12.45
C GLY A 77 -21.32 2.64 -13.91
N LEU A 78 -21.62 1.47 -14.51
CA LEU A 78 -22.26 1.32 -15.82
C LEU A 78 -23.50 0.44 -15.71
#